data_AF-A0A379YPD3-F1
#
_entry.id   AF-A0A379YPD3-F1
#
_cell.length_a   1.000
_cell.length_b   1.000
_cell.length_c   1.000
_cell.angle_alpha   90.00
_cell.angle_beta   90.00
_cell.angle_gamma   90.00
#
_symmetry.space_group_name_H-M   'P 1'
#
loop_
_entity.id
_entity.type
_entity.pdbx_description
1 polymer ?
#
loop_
_entity_poly.entity_id
_entity_poly.type
_entity_poly.pdbx_seq_one_letter_code
_entity_poly.pdbx_strand_id
1 'polypeptide(L)'
;MADNDAKFIQYRDLNGKVWTLQDRLNVEGIYVKSRDELLKAQTFITGTLKRPTIVKFTAPFEVWTAPKTDIDVGYVYIDGNGVNITTNIPNGTENDHNYFLRCYTSAETLDIGIPIRPAPILKNFTVKGIGATQSEVPGQKTAYNFIDGIVFQSPESLLGNFSVNNVYISGFYYGMYFGTNAYIGHHYGCEIVRCYECVHMPAAKTTNVPPSQTGDKDPTDHNFGEGINFFGGTLGNSQGLAIGNQNQNGAFRFFGTSIDYAGAIVNVEAGSVELHGCHIEFGNSNSPLSDSPFRCSANQNASLLIQGGEIITLQTTLAQDYCFYAEAGSSGIIVDNVKFYGVRTATGRYFGGTGDFVIKNSRLDGGGGGKGIQTLTTANNNKLKDGNFSFTTKPIGWEVSGGNVSSPFISDAITLTIEAGAGVNGSNALKVTKLGNTNSSAGVRVVVPVSQYEQLGACFTLKTLNGGSGNLFASLRYACIQEVESNGVSIVAKSDVAAWDGTLNASDYAEFKEYRFNANRRKVPAWATHVILSFNLYALAKNGVLYFDNACITAM
;
A
#
# COMPACT_ATOMS: atom_id res chain seq x y z
N MET A 1 43.75 43.37 -14.28
CA MET A 1 43.23 42.23 -13.50
C MET A 1 43.48 41.00 -14.36
N ALA A 2 44.50 40.21 -14.02
CA ALA A 2 44.93 39.09 -14.85
C ALA A 2 43.92 37.95 -14.74
N ASP A 3 43.60 37.33 -15.87
CA ASP A 3 42.75 36.16 -15.99
C ASP A 3 43.26 35.02 -15.09
N ASN A 4 42.49 34.67 -14.07
CA ASN A 4 42.70 33.47 -13.27
C ASN A 4 42.18 32.24 -14.04
N ASP A 5 42.81 31.91 -15.17
CA ASP A 5 42.49 30.70 -15.91
C ASP A 5 43.09 29.48 -15.18
N ALA A 6 42.20 28.58 -14.75
CA ALA A 6 42.51 27.36 -13.99
C ALA A 6 43.50 26.42 -14.70
N LYS A 7 43.75 26.62 -16.00
CA LYS A 7 44.83 25.96 -16.77
C LYS A 7 46.23 26.31 -16.29
N PHE A 8 46.43 27.52 -15.78
CA PHE A 8 47.76 28.06 -15.49
C PHE A 8 48.10 28.06 -13.99
N ILE A 9 47.13 27.72 -13.14
CA ILE A 9 47.35 27.57 -11.69
C ILE A 9 47.84 26.14 -11.43
N GLN A 10 49.09 25.98 -11.03
CA GLN A 10 49.72 24.68 -10.76
C GLN A 10 50.07 24.50 -9.29
N TYR A 11 50.02 23.26 -8.81
CA TYR A 11 50.51 22.86 -7.48
C TYR A 11 50.99 21.42 -7.50
N ARG A 12 51.75 21.04 -6.47
CA ARG A 12 52.23 19.67 -6.27
C ARG A 12 51.41 18.98 -5.19
N ASP A 13 51.04 17.72 -5.42
CA ASP A 13 50.48 16.88 -4.37
C ASP A 13 51.57 16.34 -3.42
N LEU A 14 51.15 15.59 -2.39
CA LEU A 14 52.05 14.99 -1.40
C LEU A 14 53.03 13.97 -2.00
N ASN A 15 52.77 13.48 -3.22
CA ASN A 15 53.62 12.55 -3.96
C ASN A 15 54.50 13.27 -5.00
N GLY A 16 54.47 14.60 -5.05
CA GLY A 16 55.26 15.42 -5.96
C GLY A 16 54.72 15.51 -7.39
N LYS A 17 53.53 14.97 -7.67
CA LYS A 17 52.89 15.11 -8.99
C LYS A 17 52.39 16.54 -9.17
N VAL A 18 52.75 17.17 -10.29
CA VAL A 18 52.26 18.51 -10.66
C VAL A 18 50.86 18.37 -11.26
N TRP A 19 49.91 19.07 -10.68
CA TRP A 19 48.53 19.17 -11.15
C TRP A 19 48.26 20.61 -11.56
N THR A 20 47.56 20.81 -12.69
CA THR A 20 46.86 22.09 -12.88
C THR A 20 45.58 22.08 -12.02
N LEU A 21 45.10 23.25 -11.62
CA LEU A 21 43.79 23.38 -10.98
C LEU A 21 42.71 22.74 -11.84
N GLN A 22 42.80 22.91 -13.17
CA GLN A 22 41.94 22.22 -14.11
C GLN A 22 42.06 20.68 -14.04
N ASP A 23 43.27 20.10 -13.99
CA ASP A 23 43.45 18.64 -13.94
C ASP A 23 42.81 18.01 -12.69
N ARG A 24 42.89 18.67 -11.54
CA ARG A 24 42.26 18.14 -10.32
C ARG A 24 40.77 18.37 -10.27
N LEU A 25 40.27 19.50 -10.78
CA LEU A 25 38.84 19.69 -10.99
C LEU A 25 38.27 18.64 -11.97
N ASN A 26 39.08 18.22 -12.94
CA ASN A 26 38.73 17.17 -13.89
C ASN A 26 38.85 15.75 -13.32
N VAL A 27 39.74 15.50 -12.35
CA VAL A 27 40.04 14.15 -11.83
C VAL A 27 39.39 13.84 -10.47
N GLU A 28 39.19 14.83 -9.59
CA GLU A 28 38.78 14.57 -8.20
C GLU A 28 37.55 15.35 -7.69
N GLY A 29 37.06 16.37 -8.39
CA GLY A 29 35.95 17.23 -7.91
C GLY A 29 36.40 18.33 -6.94
N ILE A 30 35.49 19.24 -6.57
CA ILE A 30 35.73 20.32 -5.58
C ILE A 30 35.42 19.79 -4.18
N TYR A 31 36.38 19.79 -3.28
CA TYR A 31 36.16 19.36 -1.90
C TYR A 31 35.67 20.51 -1.01
N VAL A 32 34.67 20.25 -0.18
CA VAL A 32 34.10 21.21 0.77
C VAL A 32 33.90 20.54 2.14
N LYS A 33 34.07 21.30 3.22
CA LYS A 33 33.85 20.85 4.61
C LYS A 33 32.66 21.52 5.29
N SER A 34 32.00 22.45 4.61
CA SER A 34 30.84 23.16 5.16
C SER A 34 29.83 23.55 4.09
N ARG A 35 28.63 23.89 4.53
CA ARG A 35 27.56 24.42 3.67
C ARG A 35 27.97 25.72 2.97
N ASP A 36 28.69 26.59 3.65
CA ASP A 36 29.12 27.87 3.05
C ASP A 36 30.21 27.67 1.99
N GLU A 37 31.08 26.69 2.18
CA GLU A 37 32.01 26.27 1.13
C GLU A 37 31.29 25.62 -0.05
N LEU A 38 30.24 24.82 0.19
CA LEU A 38 29.38 24.29 -0.87
C LEU A 38 28.74 25.40 -1.71
N LEU A 39 28.21 26.46 -1.08
CA LEU A 39 27.64 27.59 -1.83
C LEU A 39 28.68 28.44 -2.57
N LYS A 40 29.89 28.59 -2.01
CA LYS A 40 31.00 29.23 -2.71
C LYS A 40 31.42 28.41 -3.92
N ALA A 41 31.49 27.08 -3.78
CA ALA A 41 31.76 26.16 -4.88
C ALA A 41 30.68 26.26 -5.96
N GLN A 42 29.40 26.27 -5.60
CA GLN A 42 28.30 26.49 -6.53
C GLN A 42 28.48 27.80 -7.29
N THR A 43 28.68 28.92 -6.58
CA THR A 43 28.89 30.24 -7.21
C THR A 43 30.05 30.23 -8.22
N PHE A 44 31.16 29.56 -7.89
CA PHE A 44 32.28 29.40 -8.79
C PHE A 44 31.94 28.51 -9.99
N ILE A 45 31.23 27.39 -9.79
CA ILE A 45 30.83 26.50 -10.87
C ILE A 45 29.88 27.23 -11.84
N THR A 46 28.84 27.88 -11.32
CA THR A 46 27.83 28.56 -12.15
C THR A 46 28.37 29.83 -12.81
N GLY A 47 29.22 30.60 -12.12
CA GLY A 47 29.77 31.85 -12.64
C GLY A 47 30.99 31.66 -13.55
N THR A 48 31.86 30.69 -13.25
CA THR A 48 33.17 30.53 -13.90
C THR A 48 33.25 29.26 -14.75
N LEU A 49 32.96 28.08 -14.19
CA LEU A 49 33.14 26.82 -14.93
C LEU A 49 32.06 26.56 -15.97
N LYS A 50 30.81 26.95 -15.66
CA LYS A 50 29.61 26.80 -16.50
C LYS A 50 29.43 25.40 -17.08
N ARG A 51 29.71 24.37 -16.26
CA ARG A 51 29.54 22.96 -16.64
C ARG A 51 29.25 22.08 -15.42
N PRO A 52 28.56 20.94 -15.61
CA PRO A 52 28.39 19.92 -14.58
C PRO A 52 29.72 19.58 -13.88
N THR A 53 29.75 19.70 -12.55
CA THR A 53 30.94 19.54 -11.72
C THR A 53 30.59 18.80 -10.43
N ILE A 54 31.43 17.84 -10.06
CA ILE A 54 31.27 17.08 -8.81
C ILE A 54 31.82 17.90 -7.64
N VAL A 55 31.02 18.05 -6.59
CA VAL A 55 31.42 18.61 -5.30
C VAL A 55 31.43 17.50 -4.25
N LYS A 56 32.56 17.31 -3.58
CA LYS A 56 32.78 16.26 -2.59
C LYS A 56 32.76 16.77 -1.17
N PHE A 57 32.06 16.08 -0.29
CA PHE A 57 32.15 16.37 1.14
C PHE A 57 33.42 15.78 1.75
N THR A 58 33.94 16.46 2.77
CA THR A 58 35.09 16.03 3.56
C THR A 58 34.69 15.79 5.00
N ALA A 59 35.31 14.80 5.64
CA ALA A 59 35.09 14.50 7.06
C ALA A 59 36.18 15.19 7.91
N PRO A 60 35.81 15.81 9.05
CA PRO A 60 34.44 16.07 9.51
C PRO A 60 33.78 17.18 8.68
N PHE A 61 32.45 17.10 8.53
CA PHE A 61 31.65 18.18 7.94
C PHE A 61 31.05 19.04 9.04
N GLU A 62 31.06 20.35 8.86
CA GLU A 62 30.52 21.30 9.83
C GLU A 62 29.01 21.10 10.03
N VAL A 63 28.53 21.38 11.25
CA VAL A 63 27.10 21.24 11.58
C VAL A 63 26.27 22.16 10.67
N TRP A 64 25.24 21.60 10.04
CA TRP A 64 24.40 22.35 9.12
C TRP A 64 23.28 23.09 9.88
N THR A 65 23.35 24.42 9.94
CA THR A 65 22.43 25.25 10.75
C THR A 65 21.49 26.12 9.91
N ALA A 66 21.76 26.27 8.61
CA ALA A 66 21.00 27.18 7.75
C ALA A 66 19.57 26.66 7.49
N PRO A 67 18.52 27.50 7.59
CA PRO A 67 17.13 27.10 7.41
C PRO A 67 16.78 26.61 6.01
N LYS A 68 17.41 27.17 4.98
CA LYS A 68 17.11 26.87 3.57
C LYS A 68 18.42 26.89 2.78
N THR A 69 18.74 25.80 2.09
CA THR A 69 19.91 25.71 1.21
C THR A 69 19.52 25.17 -0.14
N ASP A 70 19.67 26.01 -1.16
CA ASP A 70 19.34 25.69 -2.54
C ASP A 70 20.59 25.30 -3.33
N ILE A 71 20.55 24.15 -3.99
CA ILE A 71 21.62 23.65 -4.83
C ILE A 71 21.13 23.48 -6.27
N ASP A 72 21.81 24.13 -7.21
CA ASP A 72 21.58 23.99 -8.64
C ASP A 72 22.21 22.69 -9.11
N VAL A 73 21.41 21.62 -9.09
CA VAL A 73 21.86 20.29 -9.51
C VAL A 73 21.98 20.15 -11.03
N GLY A 74 21.70 21.22 -11.79
CA GLY A 74 22.11 21.31 -13.18
C GLY A 74 23.62 21.47 -13.35
N TYR A 75 24.26 22.12 -12.39
CA TYR A 75 25.71 22.34 -12.37
C TYR A 75 26.43 21.56 -11.28
N VAL A 76 25.81 21.34 -10.12
CA VAL A 76 26.45 20.84 -8.91
C VAL A 76 26.00 19.42 -8.59
N TYR A 77 26.92 18.46 -8.68
CA TYR A 77 26.66 17.05 -8.43
C TYR A 77 27.32 16.69 -7.11
N ILE A 78 26.54 16.38 -6.07
CA ILE A 78 27.07 16.17 -4.72
C ILE A 78 27.47 14.70 -4.55
N ASP A 79 28.75 14.49 -4.25
CA ASP A 79 29.28 13.22 -3.75
C ASP A 79 29.65 13.37 -2.27
N GLY A 80 28.78 12.84 -1.43
CA GLY A 80 28.92 12.82 0.00
C GLY A 80 30.16 12.12 0.52
N ASN A 81 30.83 11.30 -0.30
CA ASN A 81 32.09 10.64 0.06
C ASN A 81 32.04 9.87 1.41
N GLY A 82 30.89 9.28 1.72
CA GLY A 82 30.62 8.54 2.96
C GLY A 82 30.46 9.40 4.21
N VAL A 83 30.36 10.73 4.07
CA VAL A 83 30.32 11.66 5.19
C VAL A 83 28.98 11.63 5.91
N ASN A 84 29.04 11.72 7.23
CA ASN A 84 27.89 11.90 8.11
C ASN A 84 27.69 13.39 8.43
N ILE A 85 26.54 13.92 8.08
CA ILE A 85 26.16 15.31 8.29
C ILE A 85 25.15 15.37 9.43
N THR A 86 25.46 16.21 10.43
CA THR A 86 24.54 16.54 11.52
C THR A 86 23.94 17.90 11.26
N THR A 87 22.64 18.05 11.46
CA THR A 87 21.96 19.33 11.30
C THR A 87 21.45 19.88 12.64
N ASN A 88 21.38 21.20 12.73
CA ASN A 88 20.70 21.95 13.78
C ASN A 88 19.95 23.11 13.13
N ILE A 89 19.05 22.74 12.20
CA ILE A 89 18.24 23.67 11.42
C ILE A 89 17.10 24.19 12.31
N PRO A 90 16.84 25.51 12.36
CA PRO A 90 15.70 26.03 13.11
C PRO A 90 14.38 25.50 12.54
N ASN A 91 13.38 25.31 13.41
CA ASN A 91 12.05 24.85 13.02
C ASN A 91 11.37 25.83 12.02
N GLY A 92 10.66 25.28 11.03
CA GLY A 92 9.78 26.03 10.15
C GLY A 92 8.35 26.14 10.71
N THR A 93 7.39 26.33 9.82
CA THR A 93 5.95 26.25 10.12
C THR A 93 5.27 25.23 9.22
N GLU A 94 4.07 24.78 9.57
CA GLU A 94 3.28 23.83 8.75
C GLU A 94 3.08 24.28 7.30
N ASN A 95 3.03 25.60 7.04
CA ASN A 95 2.84 26.16 5.70
C ASN A 95 4.13 26.64 5.03
N ASP A 96 5.25 26.66 5.76
CA ASP A 96 6.55 27.10 5.26
C ASP A 96 7.65 26.32 5.98
N HIS A 97 7.90 25.11 5.47
CA HIS A 97 8.94 24.24 6.00
C HIS A 97 10.32 24.83 5.71
N ASN A 98 11.22 24.66 6.68
CA ASN A 98 12.65 24.76 6.40
C ASN A 98 13.14 23.46 5.76
N TYR A 99 14.36 23.43 5.23
CA TYR A 99 14.90 22.22 4.63
C TYR A 99 16.42 22.16 4.71
N PHE A 100 16.94 20.92 4.80
CA PHE A 100 18.39 20.69 4.72
C PHE A 100 18.92 21.08 3.34
N LEU A 101 18.29 20.56 2.27
CA LEU A 101 18.71 20.84 0.91
C LEU A 101 17.52 20.81 -0.05
N ARG A 102 17.42 21.83 -0.90
CA ARG A 102 16.56 21.82 -2.09
C ARG A 102 17.40 21.66 -3.34
N CYS A 103 17.05 20.68 -4.16
CA CYS A 103 17.57 20.49 -5.51
C CYS A 103 16.71 21.30 -6.49
N TYR A 104 17.34 22.21 -7.24
CA TYR A 104 16.70 22.94 -8.33
C TYR A 104 17.59 22.94 -9.58
N THR A 105 17.12 23.49 -10.69
CA THR A 105 17.85 23.54 -11.94
C THR A 105 17.63 24.88 -12.64
N SER A 106 18.73 25.56 -12.99
CA SER A 106 18.65 26.79 -13.79
C SER A 106 18.47 26.47 -15.28
N ALA A 107 17.76 27.34 -16.00
CA ALA A 107 17.42 27.14 -17.41
C ALA A 107 18.65 27.00 -18.33
N GLU A 108 19.79 27.62 -17.97
CA GLU A 108 21.02 27.53 -18.78
C GLU A 108 21.67 26.14 -18.75
N THR A 109 21.22 25.24 -17.87
CA THR A 109 21.75 23.87 -17.75
C THR A 109 20.99 22.86 -18.59
N LEU A 110 19.91 23.28 -19.26
CA LEU A 110 19.11 22.42 -20.12
C LEU A 110 19.73 22.36 -21.52
N ASP A 111 19.81 21.16 -22.08
CA ASP A 111 20.22 20.97 -23.48
C ASP A 111 18.97 20.87 -24.35
N ILE A 112 18.71 21.89 -25.18
CA ILE A 112 17.50 22.01 -26.01
C ILE A 112 16.21 21.80 -25.17
N GLY A 113 16.20 22.38 -23.96
CA GLY A 113 15.06 22.25 -23.03
C GLY A 113 14.96 20.90 -22.33
N ILE A 114 15.97 20.03 -22.43
CA ILE A 114 15.99 18.72 -21.79
C ILE A 114 17.02 18.72 -20.65
N PRO A 115 16.64 18.29 -19.43
CA PRO A 115 17.61 18.04 -18.36
C PRO A 115 18.51 16.85 -18.74
N ILE A 116 19.80 17.09 -18.94
CA ILE A 116 20.81 16.03 -19.13
C ILE A 116 21.64 15.90 -17.86
N ARG A 117 21.73 14.67 -17.33
CA ARG A 117 22.47 14.33 -16.12
C ARG A 117 23.49 13.22 -16.40
N PRO A 118 24.80 13.53 -16.49
CA PRO A 118 25.83 12.52 -16.74
C PRO A 118 26.16 11.66 -15.52
N ALA A 119 25.64 11.99 -14.34
CA ALA A 119 25.90 11.31 -13.07
C ALA A 119 24.74 11.50 -12.08
N PRO A 120 24.69 10.73 -10.98
CA PRO A 120 23.76 11.00 -9.88
C PRO A 120 23.97 12.41 -9.34
N ILE A 121 22.88 13.14 -9.14
CA ILE A 121 22.91 14.53 -8.62
C ILE A 121 23.29 14.56 -7.14
N LEU A 122 22.99 13.48 -6.43
CA LEU A 122 23.30 13.29 -5.02
C LEU A 122 23.76 11.84 -4.81
N LYS A 123 24.85 11.61 -4.09
CA LYS A 123 25.23 10.26 -3.67
C LYS A 123 26.06 10.18 -2.40
N ASN A 124 26.07 9.02 -1.74
CA ASN A 124 27.05 8.62 -0.72
C ASN A 124 27.17 9.54 0.51
N PHE A 125 26.08 10.02 1.11
CA PHE A 125 26.13 10.66 2.43
C PHE A 125 25.00 10.20 3.33
N THR A 126 25.21 10.42 4.62
CA THR A 126 24.16 10.34 5.64
C THR A 126 23.86 11.75 6.13
N VAL A 127 22.58 12.11 6.23
CA VAL A 127 22.13 13.32 6.89
C VAL A 127 21.16 12.99 8.03
N LYS A 128 21.41 13.57 9.19
CA LYS A 128 20.58 13.42 10.39
C LYS A 128 20.03 14.77 10.82
N GLY A 129 18.70 14.89 10.73
CA GLY A 129 17.91 15.96 11.28
C GLY A 129 17.70 15.83 12.78
N ILE A 130 17.16 16.88 13.40
CA ILE A 130 16.82 16.92 14.83
C ILE A 130 15.62 16.03 15.19
N GLY A 131 14.91 15.50 14.19
CA GLY A 131 13.82 14.56 14.38
C GLY A 131 12.57 15.17 15.00
N ALA A 132 11.65 14.26 15.36
CA ALA A 132 10.51 14.54 16.20
C ALA A 132 10.98 14.81 17.63
N THR A 133 10.46 15.85 18.28
CA THR A 133 10.53 15.95 19.73
C THR A 133 9.47 15.01 20.29
N GLN A 134 9.90 13.89 20.89
CA GLN A 134 9.01 13.08 21.71
C GLN A 134 8.44 14.00 22.80
N SER A 135 7.11 14.08 22.89
CA SER A 135 6.52 14.67 24.08
C SER A 135 6.86 13.76 25.26
N GLU A 136 7.48 14.31 26.30
CA GLU A 136 7.75 13.59 27.54
C GLU A 136 6.46 13.26 28.33
N VAL A 137 5.31 13.75 27.87
CA VAL A 137 4.00 13.56 28.50
C VAL A 137 3.29 12.34 27.88
N PRO A 138 2.97 11.31 28.68
CA PRO A 138 2.19 10.17 28.21
C PRO A 138 0.85 10.62 27.58
N GLY A 139 0.60 10.19 26.34
CA GLY A 139 -0.65 10.47 25.63
C GLY A 139 -0.66 11.74 24.76
N GLN A 140 0.42 12.53 24.74
CA GLN A 140 0.56 13.61 23.77
C GLN A 140 1.17 13.11 22.45
N LYS A 141 0.68 13.65 21.33
CA LYS A 141 1.23 13.37 20.00
C LYS A 141 2.68 13.83 19.94
N THR A 142 3.53 13.02 19.32
CA THR A 142 4.90 13.40 18.94
C THR A 142 4.85 14.70 18.12
N ALA A 143 5.52 15.75 18.59
CA ALA A 143 5.61 17.00 17.86
C ALA A 143 6.76 16.91 16.86
N TYR A 144 6.50 17.25 15.61
CA TYR A 144 7.51 17.28 14.57
C TYR A 144 7.97 18.70 14.31
N ASN A 145 9.27 18.85 14.07
CA ASN A 145 9.79 20.07 13.46
C ASN A 145 9.46 20.04 11.97
N PHE A 146 8.92 21.13 11.44
CA PHE A 146 8.61 21.36 10.03
C PHE A 146 9.90 21.67 9.25
N ILE A 147 10.76 20.66 9.17
CA ILE A 147 12.04 20.68 8.46
C ILE A 147 12.11 19.47 7.55
N ASP A 148 12.23 19.70 6.25
CA ASP A 148 12.35 18.63 5.27
C ASP A 148 13.81 18.25 5.03
N GLY A 149 14.04 16.99 4.64
CA GLY A 149 15.35 16.48 4.30
C GLY A 149 15.79 17.01 2.94
N ILE A 150 15.37 16.34 1.88
CA ILE A 150 15.72 16.69 0.50
C ILE A 150 14.47 17.07 -0.28
N VAL A 151 14.44 18.30 -0.77
CA VAL A 151 13.32 18.85 -1.54
C VAL A 151 13.72 18.85 -3.02
N PHE A 152 13.04 18.07 -3.86
CA PHE A 152 13.14 18.15 -5.31
C PHE A 152 12.05 19.10 -5.80
N GLN A 153 12.42 20.37 -6.02
CA GLN A 153 11.48 21.39 -6.45
C GLN A 153 12.23 22.50 -7.17
N SER A 154 11.82 22.77 -8.41
CA SER A 154 12.52 23.69 -9.30
C SER A 154 11.53 24.58 -10.06
N PRO A 155 10.93 25.60 -9.41
CA PRO A 155 10.08 26.57 -10.12
C PRO A 155 10.86 27.33 -11.21
N GLU A 156 12.19 27.37 -11.12
CA GLU A 156 13.07 28.05 -12.07
C GLU A 156 13.14 27.35 -13.44
N SER A 157 13.11 26.00 -13.45
CA SER A 157 13.23 25.21 -14.68
C SER A 157 12.99 23.72 -14.45
N LEU A 158 13.04 22.94 -15.53
CA LEU A 158 12.83 21.49 -15.51
C LEU A 158 13.88 20.74 -14.67
N LEU A 159 13.43 19.99 -13.65
CA LEU A 159 14.22 19.07 -12.84
C LEU A 159 13.85 17.63 -13.19
N GLY A 160 14.32 17.20 -14.36
CA GLY A 160 14.07 15.87 -14.90
C GLY A 160 15.31 14.96 -14.89
N ASN A 161 15.10 13.68 -15.19
CA ASN A 161 16.13 12.73 -15.61
C ASN A 161 17.31 12.59 -14.63
N PHE A 162 17.03 12.58 -13.33
CA PHE A 162 18.08 12.55 -12.31
C PHE A 162 18.14 11.20 -11.60
N SER A 163 19.27 10.96 -10.93
CA SER A 163 19.41 9.83 -10.00
C SER A 163 20.03 10.25 -8.66
N VAL A 164 19.66 9.52 -7.62
CA VAL A 164 20.15 9.68 -6.24
C VAL A 164 20.59 8.31 -5.74
N ASN A 165 21.83 8.20 -5.25
CA ASN A 165 22.42 6.89 -4.95
C ASN A 165 22.98 6.83 -3.52
N ASN A 166 22.60 5.81 -2.75
CA ASN A 166 23.20 5.50 -1.46
C ASN A 166 23.17 6.71 -0.49
N VAL A 167 22.01 7.36 -0.38
CA VAL A 167 21.78 8.47 0.54
C VAL A 167 20.95 7.98 1.73
N TYR A 168 21.42 8.25 2.95
CA TYR A 168 20.68 7.98 4.18
C TYR A 168 20.12 9.29 4.74
N ILE A 169 18.81 9.36 4.97
CA ILE A 169 18.09 10.52 5.48
C ILE A 169 17.35 10.10 6.73
N SER A 170 17.51 10.85 7.82
CA SER A 170 16.76 10.56 9.04
C SER A 170 16.42 11.78 9.86
N GLY A 171 15.26 11.75 10.52
CA GLY A 171 14.89 12.77 11.50
C GLY A 171 14.36 14.08 10.89
N PHE A 172 13.58 13.98 9.82
CA PHE A 172 12.95 15.12 9.15
C PHE A 172 11.42 15.00 9.18
N TYR A 173 10.70 16.07 8.81
CA TYR A 173 9.27 15.99 8.56
C TYR A 173 9.03 15.12 7.32
N TYR A 174 9.35 15.65 6.13
CA TYR A 174 9.48 14.86 4.92
C TYR A 174 10.93 14.43 4.72
N GLY A 175 11.19 13.14 4.51
CA GLY A 175 12.52 12.67 4.15
C GLY A 175 12.92 13.14 2.76
N MET A 176 12.09 12.83 1.76
CA MET A 176 12.17 13.40 0.41
C MET A 176 10.81 13.98 0.00
N TYR A 177 10.83 15.19 -0.56
CA TYR A 177 9.67 15.89 -1.08
C TYR A 177 9.81 16.09 -2.59
N PHE A 178 8.76 15.83 -3.37
CA PHE A 178 8.76 15.98 -4.83
C PHE A 178 7.70 16.98 -5.28
N GLY A 179 8.11 18.21 -5.60
CA GLY A 179 7.23 19.29 -6.05
C GLY A 179 7.52 19.75 -7.48
N THR A 180 7.08 20.97 -7.81
CA THR A 180 7.19 21.61 -9.14
C THR A 180 8.41 21.19 -9.97
N ASN A 181 8.17 20.76 -11.20
CA ASN A 181 9.18 20.36 -12.19
C ASN A 181 10.07 19.17 -11.82
N ALA A 182 9.80 18.43 -10.73
CA ALA A 182 10.56 17.23 -10.37
C ALA A 182 9.93 15.96 -10.98
N TYR A 183 10.63 15.34 -11.94
CA TYR A 183 10.15 14.14 -12.65
C TYR A 183 11.31 13.23 -13.12
N ILE A 184 10.99 11.99 -13.48
CA ILE A 184 11.92 10.95 -13.97
C ILE A 184 13.12 10.79 -13.03
N GLY A 185 12.84 10.71 -11.73
CA GLY A 185 13.84 10.56 -10.67
C GLY A 185 14.06 9.09 -10.31
N HIS A 186 15.31 8.64 -10.28
CA HIS A 186 15.67 7.26 -9.95
C HIS A 186 16.53 7.18 -8.69
N HIS A 187 16.04 6.49 -7.66
CA HIS A 187 16.67 6.44 -6.35
C HIS A 187 17.19 5.01 -6.08
N TYR A 188 18.49 4.85 -5.87
CA TYR A 188 19.13 3.55 -5.73
C TYR A 188 19.71 3.38 -4.33
N GLY A 189 19.22 2.39 -3.59
CA GLY A 189 19.73 2.08 -2.25
C GLY A 189 19.62 3.24 -1.27
N CYS A 190 18.58 4.06 -1.38
CA CYS A 190 18.33 5.16 -0.44
C CYS A 190 17.65 4.65 0.82
N GLU A 191 18.07 5.15 1.98
CA GLU A 191 17.45 4.84 3.26
C GLU A 191 16.82 6.11 3.82
N ILE A 192 15.52 6.08 4.09
CA ILE A 192 14.77 7.23 4.60
C ILE A 192 14.00 6.75 5.82
N VAL A 193 14.48 7.14 7.00
CA VAL A 193 14.00 6.55 8.24
C VAL A 193 13.79 7.54 9.37
N ARG A 194 12.84 7.26 10.26
CA ARG A 194 12.52 8.15 11.40
C ARG A 194 12.10 9.55 10.97
N CYS A 195 11.48 9.67 9.80
CA CYS A 195 10.80 10.89 9.38
C CYS A 195 9.33 10.88 9.84
N TYR A 196 8.63 12.02 9.79
CA TYR A 196 7.18 11.98 9.92
C TYR A 196 6.57 11.21 8.74
N GLU A 197 7.00 11.58 7.54
CA GLU A 197 6.71 10.90 6.30
C GLU A 197 8.01 10.68 5.49
N CYS A 198 8.23 9.46 4.99
CA CYS A 198 9.51 9.16 4.33
C CYS A 198 9.57 9.83 2.96
N VAL A 199 8.56 9.63 2.13
CA VAL A 199 8.49 10.25 0.79
C VAL A 199 7.11 10.85 0.56
N HIS A 200 7.09 12.09 0.10
CA HIS A 200 5.88 12.88 -0.06
C HIS A 200 5.80 13.51 -1.45
N MET A 201 4.62 13.44 -2.04
CA MET A 201 4.25 14.19 -3.24
C MET A 201 2.97 14.99 -2.95
N PRO A 202 3.03 16.34 -2.99
CA PRO A 202 1.92 17.22 -2.67
C PRO A 202 0.86 17.19 -3.77
N ALA A 203 -0.32 17.75 -3.47
CA ALA A 203 -1.36 17.93 -4.48
C ALA A 203 -0.91 18.91 -5.57
N ALA A 204 -1.08 18.53 -6.84
CA ALA A 204 -0.88 19.46 -7.94
C ALA A 204 -1.97 20.53 -7.92
N LYS A 205 -1.58 21.80 -8.01
CA LYS A 205 -2.52 22.91 -8.11
C LYS A 205 -2.83 23.12 -9.58
N THR A 206 -4.00 22.67 -10.03
CA THR A 206 -4.44 22.88 -11.41
C THR A 206 -4.77 24.37 -11.62
N THR A 207 -3.84 25.14 -12.16
CA THR A 207 -4.21 26.38 -12.85
C THR A 207 -4.39 26.06 -14.33
N ASN A 208 -5.53 26.44 -14.90
CA ASN A 208 -5.79 26.35 -16.35
C ASN A 208 -4.97 27.39 -17.16
N VAL A 209 -3.81 27.79 -16.64
CA VAL A 209 -2.93 28.78 -17.24
C VAL A 209 -1.72 28.01 -17.77
N PRO A 210 -1.56 27.87 -19.10
CA PRO A 210 -0.32 27.35 -19.66
C PRO A 210 0.83 28.19 -19.08
N PRO A 211 1.93 27.58 -18.60
CA PRO A 211 3.11 28.35 -18.24
C PRO A 211 3.47 29.20 -19.45
N SER A 212 3.38 30.52 -19.31
CA SER A 212 3.87 31.42 -20.35
C SER A 212 5.36 31.09 -20.53
N GLN A 213 5.84 30.98 -21.77
CA GLN A 213 7.25 30.69 -22.06
C GLN A 213 8.20 31.84 -21.61
N THR A 214 7.73 32.71 -20.73
CA THR A 214 8.37 33.93 -20.26
C THR A 214 8.38 33.96 -18.74
N GLY A 215 9.15 33.06 -18.10
CA GLY A 215 9.67 33.26 -16.75
C GLY A 215 8.68 33.73 -15.66
N ASP A 216 7.40 33.39 -15.76
CA ASP A 216 6.41 33.79 -14.78
C ASP A 216 6.65 33.06 -13.46
N LYS A 217 6.92 33.85 -12.41
CA LYS A 217 7.04 33.44 -11.00
C LYS A 217 5.69 33.04 -10.40
N ASP A 218 4.97 32.11 -11.02
CA ASP A 218 3.78 31.52 -10.38
C ASP A 218 4.18 30.19 -9.70
N PRO A 219 4.25 30.13 -8.34
CA PRO A 219 4.78 29.00 -7.58
C PRO A 219 3.78 27.83 -7.46
N THR A 220 2.86 27.67 -8.40
CA THR A 220 1.88 26.58 -8.34
C THR A 220 2.57 25.25 -8.62
N ASP A 221 2.27 24.21 -7.84
CA ASP A 221 2.81 22.87 -8.04
C ASP A 221 2.33 22.32 -9.39
N HIS A 222 3.22 22.31 -10.39
CA HIS A 222 2.95 21.84 -11.75
C HIS A 222 4.10 21.00 -12.32
N ASN A 223 3.79 20.12 -13.28
CA ASN A 223 4.76 19.31 -14.02
C ASN A 223 5.71 18.47 -13.14
N PHE A 224 5.16 17.67 -12.23
CA PHE A 224 5.96 16.84 -11.34
C PHE A 224 5.32 15.47 -11.11
N GLY A 225 6.13 14.54 -10.61
CA GLY A 225 5.68 13.22 -10.18
C GLY A 225 5.67 12.13 -11.25
N GLU A 226 5.90 12.46 -12.52
CA GLU A 226 6.08 11.44 -13.56
C GLU A 226 7.35 10.62 -13.25
N GLY A 227 7.22 9.29 -13.22
CA GLY A 227 8.39 8.40 -13.21
C GLY A 227 9.31 8.52 -11.99
N ILE A 228 8.78 8.70 -10.77
CA ILE A 228 9.59 8.67 -9.55
C ILE A 228 9.77 7.22 -9.08
N ASN A 229 10.99 6.70 -9.19
CA ASN A 229 11.30 5.29 -8.97
C ASN A 229 12.32 5.11 -7.83
N PHE A 230 12.15 4.07 -7.04
CA PHE A 230 13.05 3.62 -5.97
C PHE A 230 13.44 2.16 -6.18
N PHE A 231 14.73 1.85 -6.09
CA PHE A 231 15.30 0.52 -6.29
C PHE A 231 16.09 0.10 -5.06
N GLY A 232 15.57 -0.88 -4.33
CA GLY A 232 16.09 -1.30 -3.03
C GLY A 232 15.92 -0.22 -1.96
N GLY A 233 16.77 -0.27 -0.94
CA GLY A 233 16.77 0.68 0.17
C GLY A 233 15.67 0.39 1.20
N THR A 234 15.47 1.35 2.11
CA THR A 234 14.55 1.22 3.24
C THR A 234 13.77 2.51 3.45
N LEU A 235 12.45 2.41 3.55
CA LEU A 235 11.60 3.43 4.15
C LEU A 235 11.15 2.90 5.51
N GLY A 236 11.34 3.63 6.60
CA GLY A 236 10.87 3.03 7.85
C GLY A 236 11.04 3.81 9.14
N ASN A 237 10.52 3.23 10.21
CA ASN A 237 10.45 3.86 11.53
C ASN A 237 9.78 5.25 11.50
N SER A 238 8.93 5.54 10.52
CA SER A 238 8.17 6.79 10.48
C SER A 238 7.00 6.72 11.45
N GLN A 239 6.72 7.81 12.17
CA GLN A 239 5.57 7.80 13.09
C GLN A 239 4.27 8.14 12.36
N GLY A 240 4.36 8.83 11.21
CA GLY A 240 3.24 9.10 10.33
C GLY A 240 3.18 8.03 9.24
N LEU A 241 3.65 8.38 8.04
CA LEU A 241 3.43 7.63 6.81
C LEU A 241 4.77 7.18 6.18
N ALA A 242 4.81 6.08 5.45
CA ALA A 242 5.99 5.78 4.63
C ALA A 242 5.91 6.50 3.27
N ILE A 243 4.80 6.34 2.55
CA ILE A 243 4.61 6.88 1.19
C ILE A 243 3.27 7.64 1.10
N GLY A 244 3.32 8.94 0.81
CA GLY A 244 2.14 9.76 0.52
C GLY A 244 2.16 10.34 -0.88
N ASN A 245 1.06 10.16 -1.61
CA ASN A 245 0.87 10.78 -2.93
C ASN A 245 -0.48 11.49 -3.01
N GLN A 246 -0.44 12.80 -3.25
CA GLN A 246 -1.61 13.65 -3.43
C GLN A 246 -1.70 14.23 -4.85
N ASN A 247 -0.74 13.94 -5.73
CA ASN A 247 -0.72 14.43 -7.10
C ASN A 247 -1.43 13.46 -8.04
N GLN A 248 -2.54 13.89 -8.63
CA GLN A 248 -3.32 13.08 -9.58
C GLN A 248 -2.55 12.55 -10.79
N ASN A 249 -1.48 13.25 -11.20
CA ASN A 249 -0.63 12.85 -12.33
C ASN A 249 0.69 12.23 -11.88
N GLY A 250 0.89 12.13 -10.56
CA GLY A 250 2.11 11.63 -9.95
C GLY A 250 2.09 10.11 -9.75
N ALA A 251 3.27 9.51 -9.85
CA ALA A 251 3.47 8.09 -9.59
C ALA A 251 4.76 7.84 -8.79
N PHE A 252 4.64 7.12 -7.68
CA PHE A 252 5.80 6.48 -7.05
C PHE A 252 5.85 5.00 -7.39
N ARG A 253 7.05 4.49 -7.71
CA ARG A 253 7.28 3.05 -7.93
C ARG A 253 8.46 2.58 -7.09
N PHE A 254 8.24 1.50 -6.34
CA PHE A 254 9.24 0.90 -5.46
C PHE A 254 9.54 -0.52 -5.92
N PHE A 255 10.82 -0.85 -6.06
CA PHE A 255 11.29 -2.15 -6.54
C PHE A 255 12.22 -2.77 -5.50
N GLY A 256 11.74 -3.80 -4.79
CA GLY A 256 12.52 -4.50 -3.76
C GLY A 256 12.90 -3.62 -2.56
N THR A 257 12.16 -2.54 -2.30
CA THR A 257 12.37 -1.66 -1.15
C THR A 257 11.78 -2.32 0.12
N SER A 258 12.48 -2.18 1.24
CA SER A 258 11.96 -2.54 2.56
C SER A 258 11.13 -1.38 3.12
N ILE A 259 9.90 -1.64 3.58
CA ILE A 259 9.01 -0.63 4.14
C ILE A 259 8.59 -1.07 5.53
N ASP A 260 9.31 -0.59 6.54
CA ASP A 260 9.28 -1.20 7.87
C ASP A 260 8.90 -0.20 8.96
N TYR A 261 8.03 -0.62 9.87
CA TYR A 261 7.75 0.07 11.12
C TYR A 261 7.25 1.51 10.93
N ALA A 262 6.38 1.73 9.95
CA ALA A 262 5.69 2.99 9.75
C ALA A 262 4.31 3.00 10.43
N GLY A 263 3.87 4.18 10.91
CA GLY A 263 2.54 4.38 11.50
C GLY A 263 1.37 4.27 10.50
N ALA A 264 1.69 4.29 9.21
CA ALA A 264 0.89 3.92 8.04
C ALA A 264 1.86 3.65 6.89
N ILE A 265 1.52 2.77 5.95
CA ILE A 265 2.44 2.35 4.88
C ILE A 265 2.24 3.21 3.64
N VAL A 266 1.04 3.19 3.05
CA VAL A 266 0.74 3.98 1.84
C VAL A 266 -0.58 4.71 2.00
N ASN A 267 -0.59 6.00 1.69
CA ASN A 267 -1.81 6.78 1.50
C ASN A 267 -1.78 7.44 0.12
N VAL A 268 -2.69 7.01 -0.76
CA VAL A 268 -2.87 7.57 -2.09
C VAL A 268 -4.12 8.43 -2.09
N GLU A 269 -3.94 9.74 -1.97
CA GLU A 269 -5.02 10.71 -2.08
C GLU A 269 -5.33 11.05 -3.54
N ALA A 270 -4.35 10.97 -4.42
CA ALA A 270 -4.51 11.00 -5.88
C ALA A 270 -3.28 10.41 -6.57
N GLY A 271 -3.41 10.01 -7.84
CA GLY A 271 -2.31 9.42 -8.60
C GLY A 271 -2.04 7.98 -8.20
N SER A 272 -0.82 7.49 -8.42
CA SER A 272 -0.53 6.06 -8.22
C SER A 272 0.66 5.80 -7.30
N VAL A 273 0.61 4.68 -6.60
CA VAL A 273 1.77 4.07 -5.92
C VAL A 273 1.84 2.61 -6.34
N GLU A 274 3.02 2.16 -6.76
CA GLU A 274 3.26 0.76 -7.13
C GLU A 274 4.40 0.17 -6.30
N LEU A 275 4.14 -0.96 -5.65
CA LEU A 275 5.11 -1.70 -4.83
C LEU A 275 5.41 -3.04 -5.50
N HIS A 276 6.63 -3.23 -5.97
CA HIS A 276 7.07 -4.40 -6.73
C HIS A 276 8.11 -5.18 -5.93
N GLY A 277 7.74 -6.38 -5.45
CA GLY A 277 8.64 -7.28 -4.72
C GLY A 277 9.13 -6.72 -3.38
N CYS A 278 8.39 -5.81 -2.76
CA CYS A 278 8.78 -5.15 -1.53
C CYS A 278 8.61 -6.05 -0.29
N HIS A 279 9.47 -5.85 0.71
CA HIS A 279 9.27 -6.39 2.06
C HIS A 279 8.57 -5.33 2.88
N ILE A 280 7.44 -5.65 3.51
CA ILE A 280 6.62 -4.69 4.25
C ILE A 280 6.32 -5.25 5.63
N GLU A 281 6.84 -4.62 6.68
CA GLU A 281 6.61 -5.05 8.06
C GLU A 281 6.07 -3.90 8.93
N PHE A 282 4.97 -4.10 9.65
CA PHE A 282 4.37 -3.03 10.48
C PHE A 282 3.64 -3.51 11.74
N GLY A 283 3.13 -2.54 12.50
CA GLY A 283 2.40 -2.78 13.75
C GLY A 283 3.34 -3.00 14.94
N ASN A 284 4.53 -2.38 14.96
CA ASN A 284 5.39 -2.41 16.12
C ASN A 284 4.93 -1.40 17.20
N SER A 285 5.50 -1.51 18.41
CA SER A 285 5.18 -0.58 19.51
C SER A 285 5.81 0.81 19.34
N ASN A 286 6.87 0.93 18.54
CA ASN A 286 7.60 2.19 18.40
C ASN A 286 6.94 3.15 17.40
N SER A 287 6.22 2.61 16.42
CA SER A 287 5.44 3.37 15.44
C SER A 287 4.07 2.71 15.33
N PRO A 288 3.20 2.86 16.35
CA PRO A 288 1.89 2.24 16.33
C PRO A 288 1.07 2.75 15.15
N LEU A 289 0.31 1.85 14.54
CA LEU A 289 -0.57 2.22 13.44
C LEU A 289 -1.63 3.23 13.91
N SER A 290 -1.79 4.32 13.16
CA SER A 290 -2.77 5.37 13.43
C SER A 290 -4.06 5.24 12.63
N ASP A 291 -4.00 4.57 11.46
CA ASP A 291 -5.11 4.25 10.56
C ASP A 291 -4.80 2.92 9.83
N SER A 292 -5.65 2.53 8.89
CA SER A 292 -5.43 1.42 7.96
C SER A 292 -4.07 1.58 7.25
N PRO A 293 -3.20 0.56 7.28
CA PRO A 293 -1.85 0.62 6.69
C PRO A 293 -1.81 1.06 5.21
N PHE A 294 -2.79 0.64 4.42
CA PHE A 294 -2.88 0.96 2.99
C PHE A 294 -4.21 1.63 2.69
N ARG A 295 -4.16 2.84 2.12
CA ARG A 295 -5.34 3.67 1.87
C ARG A 295 -5.36 4.27 0.47
N CYS A 296 -6.53 4.28 -0.15
CA CYS A 296 -6.86 5.11 -1.31
C CYS A 296 -8.09 6.00 -0.99
N SER A 297 -7.98 7.31 -1.26
CA SER A 297 -9.09 8.27 -1.11
C SER A 297 -10.14 8.13 -2.23
N ALA A 298 -11.23 8.88 -2.17
CA ALA A 298 -12.29 8.90 -3.18
C ALA A 298 -11.89 9.49 -4.55
N ASN A 299 -10.64 9.92 -4.75
CA ASN A 299 -10.20 10.46 -6.04
C ASN A 299 -10.09 9.35 -7.11
N GLN A 300 -10.68 9.57 -8.29
CA GLN A 300 -10.67 8.59 -9.40
C GLN A 300 -9.28 8.13 -9.84
N ASN A 301 -8.27 8.97 -9.67
CA ASN A 301 -6.91 8.64 -10.07
C ASN A 301 -6.16 7.92 -8.95
N ALA A 302 -6.66 7.90 -7.71
CA ALA A 302 -6.00 7.23 -6.59
C ALA A 302 -5.99 5.71 -6.81
N SER A 303 -4.79 5.16 -7.02
CA SER A 303 -4.57 3.72 -7.19
C SER A 303 -3.34 3.22 -6.43
N LEU A 304 -3.45 1.98 -5.93
CA LEU A 304 -2.34 1.27 -5.30
C LEU A 304 -2.21 -0.12 -5.91
N LEU A 305 -1.03 -0.42 -6.45
CA LEU A 305 -0.64 -1.76 -6.87
C LEU A 305 0.41 -2.32 -5.91
N ILE A 306 0.17 -3.51 -5.36
CA ILE A 306 1.16 -4.28 -4.60
C ILE A 306 1.34 -5.62 -5.33
N GLN A 307 2.52 -5.81 -5.91
CA GLN A 307 2.83 -6.97 -6.72
C GLN A 307 4.08 -7.70 -6.20
N GLY A 308 3.94 -8.96 -5.82
CA GLY A 308 5.04 -9.75 -5.26
C GLY A 308 5.41 -9.34 -3.82
N GLY A 309 6.49 -9.92 -3.30
CA GLY A 309 7.00 -9.57 -1.97
C GLY A 309 6.17 -10.14 -0.83
N GLU A 310 6.17 -9.44 0.31
CA GLU A 310 5.50 -9.89 1.53
C GLU A 310 5.01 -8.76 2.42
N ILE A 311 3.91 -9.04 3.13
CA ILE A 311 3.31 -8.19 4.16
C ILE A 311 3.32 -8.96 5.49
N ILE A 312 3.98 -8.38 6.48
CA ILE A 312 4.20 -8.95 7.80
C ILE A 312 3.65 -8.01 8.86
N THR A 313 2.92 -8.56 9.83
CA THR A 313 2.52 -7.83 11.02
C THR A 313 3.17 -8.43 12.26
N LEU A 314 3.81 -7.57 13.06
CA LEU A 314 4.43 -7.99 14.32
C LEU A 314 3.42 -8.24 15.45
N GLN A 315 2.24 -7.64 15.38
CA GLN A 315 1.16 -7.86 16.35
C GLN A 315 0.36 -9.12 16.05
N THR A 316 -0.14 -9.77 17.10
CA THR A 316 -0.99 -10.95 16.97
C THR A 316 -2.38 -10.66 16.41
N THR A 317 -2.87 -9.42 16.61
CA THR A 317 -4.08 -8.81 16.07
C THR A 317 -3.84 -7.29 16.04
N LEU A 318 -4.04 -6.66 14.89
CA LEU A 318 -4.02 -5.22 14.71
C LEU A 318 -5.26 -4.59 15.35
N ALA A 319 -5.10 -3.41 15.94
CA ALA A 319 -6.23 -2.64 16.47
C ALA A 319 -7.12 -2.04 15.36
N GLN A 320 -6.58 -1.91 14.15
CA GLN A 320 -7.28 -1.40 12.98
C GLN A 320 -8.36 -2.39 12.52
N ASP A 321 -9.50 -1.84 12.11
CA ASP A 321 -10.60 -2.62 11.57
C ASP A 321 -10.24 -3.34 10.28
N TYR A 322 -9.36 -2.73 9.46
CA TYR A 322 -8.98 -3.21 8.14
C TYR A 322 -7.48 -3.02 7.89
N CYS A 323 -6.92 -3.82 6.97
CA CYS A 323 -5.54 -3.68 6.52
C CYS A 323 -5.47 -2.76 5.29
N PHE A 324 -6.45 -2.90 4.41
CA PHE A 324 -6.64 -2.11 3.19
C PHE A 324 -7.94 -1.33 3.30
N TYR A 325 -7.92 -0.08 2.85
CA TYR A 325 -9.11 0.77 2.83
C TYR A 325 -9.17 1.58 1.53
N ALA A 326 -10.27 1.47 0.79
CA ALA A 326 -10.48 2.29 -0.41
C ALA A 326 -11.87 2.91 -0.40
N GLU A 327 -11.94 4.20 -0.70
CA GLU A 327 -13.21 4.94 -0.80
C GLU A 327 -13.84 4.76 -2.19
N ALA A 328 -15.18 4.84 -2.24
CA ALA A 328 -15.90 4.85 -3.50
C ALA A 328 -15.42 5.99 -4.40
N GLY A 329 -15.27 5.69 -5.69
CA GLY A 329 -14.75 6.63 -6.69
C GLY A 329 -13.28 6.43 -7.00
N SER A 330 -12.49 5.75 -6.15
CA SER A 330 -11.08 5.44 -6.41
C SER A 330 -10.85 4.44 -7.53
N SER A 331 -9.64 4.40 -8.10
CA SER A 331 -9.16 3.29 -8.94
C SER A 331 -8.79 2.03 -8.13
N GLY A 332 -8.86 2.13 -6.80
CA GLY A 332 -8.79 1.00 -5.88
C GLY A 332 -7.40 0.48 -5.57
N ILE A 333 -7.39 -0.66 -4.87
CA ILE A 333 -6.18 -1.36 -4.42
C ILE A 333 -6.13 -2.74 -5.06
N ILE A 334 -5.02 -3.04 -5.74
CA ILE A 334 -4.75 -4.35 -6.34
C ILE A 334 -3.58 -5.00 -5.62
N VAL A 335 -3.79 -6.22 -5.12
CA VAL A 335 -2.78 -7.06 -4.48
C VAL A 335 -2.59 -8.33 -5.30
N ASP A 336 -1.38 -8.56 -5.83
CA ASP A 336 -1.07 -9.70 -6.70
C ASP A 336 0.20 -10.42 -6.27
N ASN A 337 0.12 -11.75 -6.13
CA ASN A 337 1.28 -12.60 -5.81
C ASN A 337 2.02 -12.21 -4.51
N VAL A 338 1.31 -11.73 -3.49
CA VAL A 338 1.89 -11.28 -2.23
C VAL A 338 1.78 -12.36 -1.15
N LYS A 339 2.82 -12.50 -0.32
CA LYS A 339 2.78 -13.36 0.87
C LYS A 339 2.32 -12.57 2.08
N PHE A 340 1.45 -13.15 2.89
CA PHE A 340 0.95 -12.55 4.12
C PHE A 340 1.42 -13.34 5.34
N TYR A 341 1.91 -12.64 6.35
CA TYR A 341 2.33 -13.21 7.63
C TYR A 341 1.68 -12.47 8.80
N GLY A 342 0.91 -13.19 9.61
CA GLY A 342 0.36 -12.66 10.86
C GLY A 342 -0.79 -11.64 10.72
N VAL A 343 -1.12 -11.19 9.50
CA VAL A 343 -2.07 -10.09 9.29
C VAL A 343 -3.48 -10.45 9.76
N ARG A 344 -3.87 -9.92 10.93
CA ARG A 344 -5.18 -10.06 11.54
C ARG A 344 -5.71 -8.70 11.97
N THR A 345 -6.91 -8.32 11.55
CA THR A 345 -7.53 -7.02 11.91
C THR A 345 -8.57 -7.21 13.01
N ALA A 346 -9.01 -6.11 13.62
CA ALA A 346 -10.02 -6.12 14.67
C ALA A 346 -11.36 -6.70 14.18
N THR A 347 -11.75 -6.40 12.93
CA THR A 347 -12.99 -6.93 12.36
C THR A 347 -12.85 -8.34 11.82
N GLY A 348 -11.63 -8.87 11.62
CA GLY A 348 -11.38 -10.13 10.93
C GLY A 348 -11.51 -10.05 9.40
N ARG A 349 -11.43 -8.84 8.82
CA ARG A 349 -11.51 -8.56 7.37
C ARG A 349 -10.24 -7.85 6.89
N TYR A 350 -9.77 -8.18 5.70
CA TYR A 350 -8.63 -7.48 5.11
C TYR A 350 -8.99 -6.08 4.63
N PHE A 351 -10.20 -5.90 4.09
CA PHE A 351 -10.60 -4.69 3.39
C PHE A 351 -11.81 -4.01 4.03
N GLY A 352 -11.78 -2.68 4.04
CA GLY A 352 -12.91 -1.82 4.36
C GLY A 352 -13.07 -0.68 3.36
N GLY A 353 -14.20 0.01 3.45
CA GLY A 353 -14.59 1.04 2.48
C GLY A 353 -15.46 0.50 1.35
N THR A 354 -15.71 1.34 0.36
CA THR A 354 -16.66 1.11 -0.75
C THR A 354 -16.01 1.25 -2.13
N GLY A 355 -14.70 1.46 -2.19
CA GLY A 355 -13.90 1.47 -3.40
C GLY A 355 -13.53 0.06 -3.87
N ASP A 356 -12.79 0.00 -4.97
CA ASP A 356 -12.35 -1.27 -5.54
C ASP A 356 -11.19 -1.89 -4.76
N PHE A 357 -11.30 -3.19 -4.51
CA PHE A 357 -10.20 -3.98 -3.96
C PHE A 357 -10.20 -5.38 -4.58
N VAL A 358 -9.04 -5.76 -5.10
CA VAL A 358 -8.80 -7.06 -5.73
C VAL A 358 -7.56 -7.68 -5.11
N ILE A 359 -7.69 -8.92 -4.66
CA ILE A 359 -6.54 -9.75 -4.29
C ILE A 359 -6.53 -11.01 -5.15
N LYS A 360 -5.34 -11.38 -5.64
CA LYS A 360 -5.19 -12.58 -6.46
C LYS A 360 -3.80 -13.18 -6.30
N ASN A 361 -3.70 -14.48 -6.57
CA ASN A 361 -2.45 -15.27 -6.54
C ASN A 361 -1.68 -15.13 -5.22
N SER A 362 -2.33 -14.66 -4.17
CA SER A 362 -1.70 -14.25 -2.92
C SER A 362 -1.94 -15.33 -1.88
N ARG A 363 -1.07 -15.42 -0.88
CA ARG A 363 -1.16 -16.50 0.10
C ARG A 363 -0.80 -16.07 1.50
N LEU A 364 -1.43 -16.68 2.48
CA LEU A 364 -0.91 -16.74 3.83
C LEU A 364 0.21 -17.77 3.89
N ASP A 365 1.41 -17.29 4.23
CA ASP A 365 2.62 -18.10 4.44
C ASP A 365 2.94 -18.15 5.96
N GLY A 366 3.66 -19.18 6.40
CA GLY A 366 3.68 -19.61 7.82
C GLY A 366 4.09 -18.54 8.85
N GLY A 367 3.32 -18.39 9.96
CA GLY A 367 3.72 -17.49 11.07
C GLY A 367 2.68 -17.32 12.19
N GLY A 368 2.27 -18.41 12.86
CA GLY A 368 1.47 -18.31 14.10
C GLY A 368 0.21 -19.19 14.15
N GLY A 369 0.35 -20.37 14.76
CA GLY A 369 -0.72 -21.04 15.54
C GLY A 369 -2.09 -21.27 14.91
N GLY A 370 -2.21 -21.61 13.63
CA GLY A 370 -3.52 -21.98 13.06
C GLY A 370 -4.54 -20.84 12.96
N LYS A 371 -4.06 -19.58 12.96
CA LYS A 371 -4.90 -18.40 12.75
C LYS A 371 -5.28 -18.34 11.26
N GLY A 372 -6.55 -18.61 10.95
CA GLY A 372 -7.06 -18.81 9.58
C GLY A 372 -7.12 -17.54 8.72
N ILE A 373 -7.60 -17.70 7.49
CA ILE A 373 -7.72 -16.64 6.46
C ILE A 373 -8.74 -15.59 6.91
N GLN A 374 -8.41 -14.30 6.79
CA GLN A 374 -9.39 -13.23 6.97
C GLN A 374 -10.27 -13.07 5.74
N THR A 375 -11.53 -12.67 5.94
CA THR A 375 -12.49 -12.52 4.83
C THR A 375 -12.20 -11.26 4.01
N LEU A 376 -12.29 -11.40 2.68
CA LEU A 376 -11.92 -10.36 1.70
C LEU A 376 -13.12 -9.50 1.26
N THR A 377 -13.99 -9.11 2.20
CA THR A 377 -15.38 -8.68 1.94
C THR A 377 -15.55 -7.49 0.96
N THR A 378 -15.47 -7.79 -0.33
CA THR A 378 -15.89 -6.97 -1.48
C THR A 378 -16.53 -7.88 -2.52
N ALA A 379 -17.38 -7.32 -3.39
CA ALA A 379 -17.97 -8.05 -4.50
C ALA A 379 -16.90 -8.63 -5.45
N ASN A 380 -15.81 -7.87 -5.70
CA ASN A 380 -14.75 -8.25 -6.62
C ASN A 380 -13.97 -9.50 -6.19
N ASN A 381 -13.92 -9.80 -4.88
CA ASN A 381 -13.27 -11.01 -4.36
C ASN A 381 -14.28 -12.13 -4.02
N ASN A 382 -15.59 -11.90 -4.21
CA ASN A 382 -16.62 -12.90 -3.95
C ASN A 382 -16.79 -13.82 -5.16
N LYS A 383 -16.64 -15.12 -4.94
CA LYS A 383 -16.87 -16.17 -5.93
C LYS A 383 -18.36 -16.46 -6.13
N LEU A 384 -19.23 -16.03 -5.20
CA LEU A 384 -20.68 -16.08 -5.37
C LEU A 384 -21.14 -14.99 -6.33
N LYS A 385 -21.85 -15.40 -7.38
CA LYS A 385 -22.42 -14.47 -8.38
C LYS A 385 -23.51 -13.56 -7.81
N ASP A 386 -24.20 -14.00 -6.76
CA ASP A 386 -25.34 -13.30 -6.16
C ASP A 386 -25.36 -13.47 -4.63
N GLY A 387 -24.30 -13.00 -3.97
CA GLY A 387 -24.13 -13.14 -2.52
C GLY A 387 -25.08 -12.28 -1.68
N ASN A 388 -25.59 -11.19 -2.24
CA ASN A 388 -26.58 -10.29 -1.63
C ASN A 388 -28.01 -10.54 -2.14
N PHE A 389 -28.21 -11.59 -2.96
CA PHE A 389 -29.51 -12.02 -3.47
C PHE A 389 -30.29 -10.94 -4.23
N SER A 390 -29.59 -9.99 -4.87
CA SER A 390 -30.21 -8.89 -5.63
C SER A 390 -30.21 -9.10 -7.14
N PHE A 391 -29.46 -10.07 -7.65
CA PHE A 391 -29.25 -10.24 -9.10
C PHE A 391 -30.44 -10.90 -9.80
N THR A 392 -31.10 -11.86 -9.16
CA THR A 392 -32.21 -12.63 -9.74
C THR A 392 -33.19 -13.09 -8.66
N THR A 393 -34.31 -13.67 -9.07
CA THR A 393 -35.30 -14.29 -8.16
C THR A 393 -35.02 -15.75 -7.86
N LYS A 394 -34.04 -16.37 -8.56
CA LYS A 394 -33.63 -17.78 -8.35
C LYS A 394 -32.28 -17.82 -7.60
N PRO A 395 -32.10 -18.66 -6.58
CA PRO A 395 -30.88 -18.66 -5.80
C PRO A 395 -29.75 -19.43 -6.52
N ILE A 396 -29.01 -18.73 -7.39
CA ILE A 396 -27.98 -19.33 -8.25
C ILE A 396 -26.88 -20.00 -7.43
N GLY A 397 -26.55 -21.25 -7.78
CA GLY A 397 -25.50 -22.04 -7.12
C GLY A 397 -25.92 -22.64 -5.78
N TRP A 398 -27.15 -22.37 -5.32
CA TRP A 398 -27.72 -22.96 -4.12
C TRP A 398 -28.59 -24.15 -4.46
N GLU A 399 -28.45 -25.22 -3.68
CA GLU A 399 -29.12 -26.49 -3.90
C GLU A 399 -29.68 -27.05 -2.58
N VAL A 400 -30.84 -27.70 -2.64
CA VAL A 400 -31.37 -28.51 -1.53
C VAL A 400 -30.54 -29.79 -1.38
N SER A 401 -30.47 -30.30 -0.15
CA SER A 401 -29.91 -31.60 0.16
C SER A 401 -30.82 -32.34 1.14
N GLY A 402 -31.10 -33.62 0.87
CA GLY A 402 -32.03 -34.42 1.66
C GLY A 402 -33.50 -34.28 1.22
N GLY A 403 -34.30 -35.29 1.59
CA GLY A 403 -35.64 -35.47 1.05
C GLY A 403 -35.64 -36.01 -0.39
N ASN A 404 -36.82 -36.11 -0.98
CA ASN A 404 -37.01 -36.39 -2.40
C ASN A 404 -36.91 -35.07 -3.19
N VAL A 405 -35.83 -34.93 -3.97
CA VAL A 405 -35.50 -33.68 -4.67
C VAL A 405 -36.15 -33.64 -6.06
N SER A 406 -36.94 -32.60 -6.32
CA SER A 406 -37.59 -32.38 -7.62
C SER A 406 -36.90 -31.32 -8.47
N SER A 407 -36.18 -30.40 -7.84
CA SER A 407 -35.36 -29.37 -8.48
C SER A 407 -34.26 -28.92 -7.53
N PRO A 408 -33.28 -28.09 -7.94
CA PRO A 408 -32.23 -27.64 -7.03
C PRO A 408 -32.80 -26.81 -5.87
N PHE A 409 -34.02 -26.28 -5.99
CA PHE A 409 -34.61 -25.39 -5.01
C PHE A 409 -35.73 -26.03 -4.19
N ILE A 410 -36.15 -27.26 -4.54
CA ILE A 410 -37.35 -27.87 -3.97
C ILE A 410 -37.11 -29.36 -3.71
N SER A 411 -37.42 -29.77 -2.49
CA SER A 411 -37.59 -31.16 -2.07
C SER A 411 -38.87 -31.27 -1.23
N ASP A 412 -39.28 -32.48 -0.88
CA ASP A 412 -40.32 -32.69 0.14
C ASP A 412 -39.87 -32.29 1.58
N ALA A 413 -38.57 -32.01 1.78
CA ALA A 413 -38.00 -31.65 3.07
C ALA A 413 -37.74 -30.15 3.23
N ILE A 414 -37.41 -29.42 2.15
CA ILE A 414 -37.00 -28.01 2.13
C ILE A 414 -37.39 -27.32 0.81
N THR A 415 -37.71 -26.02 0.91
CA THR A 415 -37.78 -25.09 -0.23
C THR A 415 -36.80 -23.93 -0.08
N LEU A 416 -36.16 -23.52 -1.18
CA LEU A 416 -35.28 -22.35 -1.31
C LEU A 416 -35.96 -21.27 -2.17
N THR A 417 -36.04 -20.04 -1.65
CA THR A 417 -36.58 -18.88 -2.38
C THR A 417 -35.83 -17.62 -2.01
N ILE A 418 -35.77 -16.64 -2.91
CA ILE A 418 -35.32 -15.29 -2.56
C ILE A 418 -36.53 -14.49 -2.04
N GLU A 419 -36.42 -13.94 -0.83
CA GLU A 419 -37.45 -13.09 -0.22
C GLU A 419 -36.96 -11.64 -0.18
N ALA A 420 -37.71 -10.75 -0.84
CA ALA A 420 -37.40 -9.34 -0.90
C ALA A 420 -37.69 -8.64 0.44
N GLY A 421 -36.79 -7.77 0.89
CA GLY A 421 -36.95 -6.99 2.12
C GLY A 421 -36.70 -7.76 3.43
N ALA A 422 -36.39 -9.05 3.36
CA ALA A 422 -36.20 -9.90 4.53
C ALA A 422 -34.76 -9.90 5.08
N GLY A 423 -33.79 -9.36 4.33
CA GLY A 423 -32.39 -9.29 4.69
C GLY A 423 -32.02 -8.11 5.60
N VAL A 424 -30.73 -7.98 5.90
CA VAL A 424 -30.19 -6.90 6.73
C VAL A 424 -30.51 -5.55 6.09
N ASN A 425 -31.02 -4.62 6.89
CA ASN A 425 -31.43 -3.28 6.43
C ASN A 425 -32.45 -3.30 5.28
N GLY A 426 -33.27 -4.36 5.17
CA GLY A 426 -34.28 -4.49 4.12
C GLY A 426 -33.73 -4.94 2.77
N SER A 427 -32.54 -5.53 2.72
CA SER A 427 -32.03 -6.21 1.52
C SER A 427 -32.86 -7.47 1.19
N ASN A 428 -32.55 -8.10 0.06
CA ASN A 428 -33.07 -9.43 -0.25
C ASN A 428 -32.30 -10.48 0.56
N ALA A 429 -32.96 -11.60 0.88
CA ALA A 429 -32.31 -12.73 1.55
C ALA A 429 -32.72 -14.06 0.89
N LEU A 430 -31.81 -15.03 0.89
CA LEU A 430 -32.18 -16.41 0.62
C LEU A 430 -32.93 -16.95 1.83
N LYS A 431 -34.18 -17.34 1.60
CA LYS A 431 -35.05 -18.00 2.56
C LYS A 431 -35.03 -19.51 2.34
N VAL A 432 -34.71 -20.22 3.41
CA VAL A 432 -34.72 -21.69 3.44
C VAL A 432 -35.82 -22.15 4.40
N THR A 433 -36.89 -22.72 3.85
CA THR A 433 -38.05 -23.15 4.65
C THR A 433 -38.03 -24.66 4.84
N LYS A 434 -38.06 -25.11 6.10
CA LYS A 434 -38.12 -26.53 6.46
C LYS A 434 -39.57 -27.05 6.34
N LEU A 435 -39.79 -28.04 5.49
CA LEU A 435 -41.10 -28.68 5.30
C LEU A 435 -41.26 -29.98 6.08
N GLY A 436 -40.17 -30.76 6.21
CA GLY A 436 -40.17 -31.99 7.01
C GLY A 436 -40.25 -31.72 8.51
N ASN A 437 -40.59 -32.73 9.31
CA ASN A 437 -40.57 -32.63 10.77
C ASN A 437 -39.16 -32.33 11.32
N THR A 438 -39.09 -31.83 12.56
CA THR A 438 -37.84 -31.78 13.32
C THR A 438 -37.20 -33.17 13.33
N ASN A 439 -35.88 -33.24 13.25
CA ASN A 439 -35.09 -34.47 13.20
C ASN A 439 -35.26 -35.28 11.90
N SER A 440 -35.75 -34.66 10.82
CA SER A 440 -35.75 -35.26 9.48
C SER A 440 -34.57 -34.75 8.66
N SER A 441 -34.02 -35.60 7.78
CA SER A 441 -32.92 -35.23 6.88
C SER A 441 -33.33 -34.05 6.00
N ALA A 442 -32.60 -32.95 6.11
CA ALA A 442 -32.88 -31.69 5.43
C ALA A 442 -31.61 -30.84 5.48
N GLY A 443 -31.17 -30.29 4.36
CA GLY A 443 -30.06 -29.35 4.30
C GLY A 443 -30.12 -28.45 3.07
N VAL A 444 -29.30 -27.41 3.09
CA VAL A 444 -29.05 -26.52 1.96
C VAL A 444 -27.55 -26.47 1.72
N ARG A 445 -27.12 -26.40 0.47
CA ARG A 445 -25.71 -26.23 0.12
C ARG A 445 -25.53 -25.19 -0.97
N VAL A 446 -24.36 -24.57 -0.99
CA VAL A 446 -23.92 -23.72 -2.09
C VAL A 446 -22.68 -24.33 -2.73
N VAL A 447 -22.68 -24.40 -4.06
CA VAL A 447 -21.64 -25.02 -4.88
C VAL A 447 -20.95 -23.94 -5.70
N VAL A 448 -19.65 -23.73 -5.45
CA VAL A 448 -18.91 -22.60 -6.00
C VAL A 448 -17.64 -23.07 -6.70
N PRO A 449 -17.40 -22.70 -7.97
CA PRO A 449 -16.16 -23.02 -8.68
C PRO A 449 -14.94 -22.41 -7.98
N VAL A 450 -13.84 -23.15 -7.94
CA VAL A 450 -12.56 -22.71 -7.36
C VAL A 450 -11.39 -23.13 -8.25
N SER A 451 -10.27 -22.44 -8.09
CA SER A 451 -9.02 -22.78 -8.78
C SER A 451 -8.06 -23.48 -7.83
N GLN A 452 -7.18 -24.33 -8.39
CA GLN A 452 -6.11 -24.96 -7.61
C GLN A 452 -5.26 -23.92 -6.87
N TYR A 453 -4.77 -24.29 -5.69
CA TYR A 453 -3.92 -23.48 -4.82
C TYR A 453 -4.55 -22.24 -4.16
N GLU A 454 -5.77 -21.87 -4.53
CA GLU A 454 -6.51 -20.79 -3.85
C GLU A 454 -6.68 -21.09 -2.35
N GLN A 455 -6.66 -20.03 -1.55
CA GLN A 455 -6.95 -20.07 -0.12
C GLN A 455 -8.31 -19.40 0.15
N LEU A 456 -9.25 -20.17 0.71
CA LEU A 456 -10.65 -19.76 0.80
C LEU A 456 -11.04 -19.21 2.18
N GLY A 457 -11.87 -18.18 2.20
CA GLY A 457 -12.62 -17.73 3.37
C GLY A 457 -14.11 -17.65 3.05
N ALA A 458 -15.00 -17.89 4.01
CA ALA A 458 -16.44 -17.75 3.78
C ALA A 458 -17.14 -17.01 4.91
N CYS A 459 -18.17 -16.23 4.59
CA CYS A 459 -18.96 -15.45 5.53
C CYS A 459 -20.44 -15.43 5.14
N PHE A 460 -21.32 -15.41 6.14
CA PHE A 460 -22.77 -15.37 5.95
C PHE A 460 -23.40 -14.60 7.10
N THR A 461 -24.38 -13.76 6.82
CA THR A 461 -25.25 -13.22 7.86
C THR A 461 -26.50 -14.08 7.93
N LEU A 462 -26.72 -14.73 9.07
CA LEU A 462 -27.76 -15.72 9.27
C LEU A 462 -28.84 -15.20 10.21
N LYS A 463 -30.10 -15.58 9.97
CA LYS A 463 -31.21 -15.39 10.91
C LYS A 463 -32.13 -16.60 10.87
N THR A 464 -32.65 -17.05 12.00
CA THR A 464 -33.66 -18.11 12.09
C THR A 464 -34.99 -17.55 12.57
N LEU A 465 -36.09 -18.05 11.99
CA LEU A 465 -37.45 -17.83 12.49
C LEU A 465 -38.08 -19.17 12.80
N ASN A 466 -38.76 -19.26 13.94
CA ASN A 466 -39.28 -20.53 14.47
C ASN A 466 -38.18 -21.62 14.52
N GLY A 467 -36.95 -21.20 14.86
CA GLY A 467 -35.80 -22.06 15.05
C GLY A 467 -35.99 -22.92 16.29
N GLY A 468 -35.97 -24.25 16.16
CA GLY A 468 -36.02 -25.15 17.32
C GLY A 468 -34.84 -24.91 18.28
N SER A 469 -34.79 -25.64 19.40
CA SER A 469 -33.73 -25.51 20.41
C SER A 469 -32.43 -26.28 20.11
N GLY A 470 -32.25 -26.77 18.88
CA GLY A 470 -31.13 -27.63 18.53
C GLY A 470 -30.10 -26.99 17.59
N ASN A 471 -29.02 -27.73 17.36
CA ASN A 471 -27.89 -27.25 16.57
C ASN A 471 -28.09 -27.47 15.07
N LEU A 472 -27.76 -26.47 14.28
CA LEU A 472 -27.49 -26.58 12.84
C LEU A 472 -26.00 -26.88 12.67
N PHE A 473 -25.66 -27.71 11.69
CA PHE A 473 -24.28 -28.05 11.40
C PHE A 473 -23.89 -27.49 10.05
N ALA A 474 -22.72 -26.84 9.97
CA ALA A 474 -22.26 -26.21 8.76
C ALA A 474 -20.88 -26.75 8.37
N SER A 475 -20.71 -27.25 7.15
CA SER A 475 -19.47 -27.91 6.70
C SER A 475 -18.97 -27.30 5.40
N LEU A 476 -17.68 -26.99 5.34
CA LEU A 476 -17.01 -26.54 4.11
C LEU A 476 -16.14 -27.67 3.56
N ARG A 477 -16.36 -28.06 2.30
CA ARG A 477 -15.68 -29.18 1.65
C ARG A 477 -15.14 -28.80 0.27
N TYR A 478 -13.97 -29.31 -0.08
CA TYR A 478 -13.53 -29.35 -1.46
C TYR A 478 -14.28 -30.45 -2.21
N ALA A 479 -14.63 -30.21 -3.47
CA ALA A 479 -15.39 -31.15 -4.27
C ALA A 479 -14.93 -31.20 -5.73
N CYS A 480 -15.08 -32.39 -6.32
CA CYS A 480 -15.06 -32.58 -7.76
C CYS A 480 -16.50 -32.88 -8.20
N ILE A 481 -17.08 -31.96 -8.97
CA ILE A 481 -18.41 -32.17 -9.57
C ILE A 481 -18.23 -32.98 -10.86
N GLN A 482 -18.91 -34.12 -10.95
CA GLN A 482 -18.88 -34.99 -12.12
C GLN A 482 -19.78 -34.46 -13.22
N GLU A 483 -21.04 -34.24 -12.87
CA GLU A 483 -22.11 -33.78 -13.74
C GLU A 483 -23.27 -33.25 -12.89
N VAL A 484 -24.37 -32.90 -13.54
CA VAL A 484 -25.60 -32.42 -12.92
C VAL A 484 -26.72 -33.43 -13.20
N GLU A 485 -27.47 -33.81 -12.18
CA GLU A 485 -28.63 -34.70 -12.32
C GLU A 485 -29.72 -34.06 -13.21
N SER A 486 -30.69 -34.87 -13.66
CA SER A 486 -31.84 -34.36 -14.43
C SER A 486 -32.69 -33.34 -13.64
N ASN A 487 -32.64 -33.40 -12.30
CA ASN A 487 -33.29 -32.42 -11.42
C ASN A 487 -32.44 -31.15 -11.20
N GLY A 488 -31.26 -31.03 -11.82
CA GLY A 488 -30.38 -29.87 -11.73
C GLY A 488 -29.42 -29.86 -10.55
N VAL A 489 -29.38 -30.89 -9.70
CA VAL A 489 -28.49 -30.97 -8.53
C VAL A 489 -27.11 -31.53 -8.91
N SER A 490 -26.06 -30.95 -8.34
CA SER A 490 -24.68 -31.37 -8.60
C SER A 490 -24.37 -32.78 -8.08
N ILE A 491 -23.78 -33.64 -8.92
CA ILE A 491 -23.25 -34.96 -8.54
C ILE A 491 -21.79 -34.82 -8.11
N VAL A 492 -21.50 -35.21 -6.87
CA VAL A 492 -20.17 -35.11 -6.27
C VAL A 492 -19.41 -36.43 -6.46
N ALA A 493 -18.44 -36.47 -7.37
CA ALA A 493 -17.57 -37.65 -7.56
C ALA A 493 -16.59 -37.84 -6.40
N LYS A 494 -16.11 -36.75 -5.83
CA LYS A 494 -15.16 -36.76 -4.70
C LYS A 494 -15.38 -35.54 -3.83
N SER A 495 -15.32 -35.73 -2.51
CA SER A 495 -15.26 -34.60 -1.57
C SER A 495 -14.28 -34.86 -0.43
N ASP A 496 -13.73 -33.79 0.11
CA ASP A 496 -12.87 -33.81 1.29
C ASP A 496 -13.04 -32.53 2.12
N VAL A 497 -12.67 -32.56 3.38
CA VAL A 497 -12.90 -31.47 4.34
C VAL A 497 -12.00 -30.26 4.03
N ALA A 498 -12.58 -29.08 3.82
CA ALA A 498 -11.85 -27.83 3.57
C ALA A 498 -11.66 -26.98 4.83
N ALA A 499 -12.62 -27.00 5.75
CA ALA A 499 -12.53 -26.38 7.08
C ALA A 499 -13.20 -27.28 8.12
N TRP A 500 -12.94 -27.05 9.41
CA TRP A 500 -13.66 -27.77 10.46
C TRP A 500 -15.16 -27.45 10.42
N ASP A 501 -15.97 -28.45 10.74
CA ASP A 501 -17.42 -28.29 10.81
C ASP A 501 -17.79 -27.32 11.93
N GLY A 502 -18.66 -26.38 11.60
CA GLY A 502 -19.28 -25.45 12.54
C GLY A 502 -20.53 -26.05 13.17
N THR A 503 -20.72 -25.78 14.45
CA THR A 503 -21.98 -26.00 15.14
C THR A 503 -22.60 -24.65 15.45
N LEU A 504 -23.84 -24.45 15.02
CA LEU A 504 -24.60 -23.21 15.16
C LEU A 504 -25.83 -23.50 16.02
N ASN A 505 -25.96 -22.86 17.17
CA ASN A 505 -27.22 -22.96 17.91
C ASN A 505 -28.24 -22.04 17.24
N ALA A 506 -29.38 -22.59 16.80
CA ALA A 506 -30.39 -21.82 16.07
C ALA A 506 -30.88 -20.58 16.88
N SER A 507 -30.94 -20.68 18.21
CA SER A 507 -31.37 -19.55 19.06
C SER A 507 -30.43 -18.35 19.02
N ASP A 508 -29.14 -18.56 18.73
CA ASP A 508 -28.13 -17.48 18.67
C ASP A 508 -28.31 -16.59 17.44
N TYR A 509 -29.17 -17.01 16.52
CA TYR A 509 -29.48 -16.36 15.26
C TYR A 509 -30.95 -15.91 15.21
N ALA A 510 -31.58 -15.63 16.36
CA ALA A 510 -32.92 -15.02 16.38
C ALA A 510 -32.94 -13.65 15.68
N GLU A 511 -31.79 -12.96 15.67
CA GLU A 511 -31.52 -11.80 14.84
C GLU A 511 -30.37 -12.07 13.87
N PHE A 512 -30.25 -11.24 12.84
CA PHE A 512 -29.17 -11.34 11.87
C PHE A 512 -27.81 -11.24 12.55
N LYS A 513 -27.02 -12.30 12.42
CA LYS A 513 -25.68 -12.40 12.99
C LYS A 513 -24.74 -13.03 11.97
N GLU A 514 -23.55 -12.47 11.87
CA GLU A 514 -22.53 -13.00 10.96
C GLU A 514 -21.93 -14.29 11.50
N TYR A 515 -21.70 -15.23 10.58
CA TYR A 515 -20.98 -16.46 10.78
C TYR A 515 -19.85 -16.54 9.75
N ARG A 516 -18.64 -16.93 10.19
CA ARG A 516 -17.47 -17.02 9.32
C ARG A 516 -16.81 -18.39 9.43
N PHE A 517 -16.44 -18.92 8.27
CA PHE A 517 -15.51 -20.03 8.17
C PHE A 517 -14.11 -19.49 7.91
N ASN A 518 -13.24 -19.74 8.88
CA ASN A 518 -11.81 -19.55 8.68
C ASN A 518 -11.25 -20.90 8.23
N ALA A 519 -11.09 -21.10 6.91
CA ALA A 519 -10.39 -22.28 6.44
C ALA A 519 -8.94 -22.21 6.93
N ASN A 520 -8.47 -23.29 7.55
CA ASN A 520 -7.15 -23.35 8.16
C ASN A 520 -6.05 -23.40 7.10
N ARG A 521 -5.64 -22.28 6.49
CA ARG A 521 -4.51 -22.21 5.51
C ARG A 521 -4.56 -23.23 4.35
N ARG A 522 -5.63 -24.02 4.23
CA ARG A 522 -5.73 -25.15 3.31
C ARG A 522 -5.89 -24.59 1.93
N LYS A 523 -5.03 -25.08 1.05
CA LYS A 523 -5.05 -24.75 -0.37
C LYS A 523 -6.03 -25.69 -1.06
N VAL A 524 -6.78 -25.17 -2.02
CA VAL A 524 -7.60 -26.00 -2.90
C VAL A 524 -6.70 -27.07 -3.55
N PRO A 525 -6.99 -28.36 -3.36
CA PRO A 525 -6.17 -29.43 -3.93
C PRO A 525 -6.37 -29.52 -5.44
N ALA A 526 -5.37 -30.01 -6.18
CA ALA A 526 -5.37 -30.03 -7.64
C ALA A 526 -6.56 -30.78 -8.29
N TRP A 527 -7.19 -31.71 -7.57
CA TRP A 527 -8.35 -32.46 -8.07
C TRP A 527 -9.69 -31.73 -7.88
N ALA A 528 -9.76 -30.73 -7.00
CA ALA A 528 -11.00 -30.06 -6.67
C ALA A 528 -11.34 -29.02 -7.75
N THR A 529 -12.59 -29.05 -8.21
CA THR A 529 -13.14 -28.08 -9.16
C THR A 529 -14.05 -27.07 -8.47
N HIS A 530 -14.58 -27.43 -7.29
CA HIS A 530 -15.54 -26.63 -6.54
C HIS A 530 -15.23 -26.68 -5.03
N VAL A 531 -15.77 -25.70 -4.32
CA VAL A 531 -16.02 -25.78 -2.88
C VAL A 531 -17.53 -25.89 -2.66
N ILE A 532 -17.92 -26.77 -1.74
CA ILE A 532 -19.30 -26.94 -1.29
C ILE A 532 -19.37 -26.51 0.16
N LEU A 533 -20.24 -25.55 0.44
CA LEU A 533 -20.64 -25.24 1.79
C LEU A 533 -22.05 -25.77 2.03
N SER A 534 -22.23 -26.61 3.06
CA SER A 534 -23.51 -27.22 3.40
C SER A 534 -23.96 -26.83 4.80
N PHE A 535 -25.25 -26.60 4.97
CA PHE A 535 -25.93 -26.42 6.26
C PHE A 535 -26.95 -27.53 6.43
N ASN A 536 -26.75 -28.36 7.46
CA ASN A 536 -27.69 -29.38 7.87
C ASN A 536 -28.73 -28.75 8.82
N LEU A 537 -30.00 -28.89 8.44
CA LEU A 537 -31.17 -28.32 9.11
C LEU A 537 -31.97 -29.38 9.89
N TYR A 538 -31.34 -30.50 10.25
CA TYR A 538 -31.96 -31.59 10.99
C TYR A 538 -32.71 -31.12 12.24
N ALA A 539 -32.12 -30.21 13.01
CA ALA A 539 -32.71 -29.69 14.25
C ALA A 539 -33.70 -28.53 14.04
N LEU A 540 -33.85 -28.03 12.81
CA LEU A 540 -34.79 -26.95 12.52
C LEU A 540 -36.23 -27.48 12.57
N ALA A 541 -37.12 -26.75 13.24
CA ALA A 541 -38.52 -27.16 13.39
C ALA A 541 -39.25 -27.17 12.04
N LYS A 542 -40.35 -27.93 11.95
CA LYS A 542 -41.25 -27.85 10.80
C LYS A 542 -41.79 -26.43 10.62
N ASN A 543 -41.78 -25.93 9.39
CA ASN A 543 -42.06 -24.53 9.01
C ASN A 543 -41.07 -23.51 9.60
N GLY A 544 -39.97 -23.97 10.20
CA GLY A 544 -38.85 -23.13 10.58
C GLY A 544 -38.14 -22.58 9.34
N VAL A 545 -37.58 -21.38 9.49
CA VAL A 545 -36.90 -20.67 8.41
C VAL A 545 -35.46 -20.36 8.82
N LEU A 546 -34.54 -20.55 7.90
CA LEU A 546 -33.18 -20.01 7.96
C LEU A 546 -33.00 -19.01 6.81
N TYR A 547 -32.67 -17.77 7.14
CA TYR A 547 -32.28 -16.73 6.19
C TYR A 547 -30.77 -16.66 6.07
N PHE A 548 -30.31 -16.46 4.83
CA PHE A 548 -28.95 -16.07 4.49
C PHE A 548 -28.99 -14.69 3.83
N ASP A 549 -28.08 -13.83 4.25
CA ASP A 549 -27.80 -12.54 3.63
C ASP A 549 -26.28 -12.29 3.62
N ASN A 550 -25.80 -11.39 2.76
CA ASN A 550 -24.40 -11.02 2.61
C ASN A 550 -23.46 -12.24 2.52
N ALA A 551 -23.88 -13.26 1.77
CA ALA A 551 -23.13 -14.49 1.59
C ALA A 551 -21.85 -14.21 0.79
N CYS A 552 -20.72 -14.66 1.30
CA CYS A 552 -19.44 -14.55 0.65
C CYS A 552 -18.66 -15.86 0.69
N ILE A 553 -18.08 -16.22 -0.46
CA ILE A 553 -16.98 -17.18 -0.55
C ILE A 553 -15.87 -16.45 -1.28
N THR A 554 -14.78 -16.18 -0.58
CA THR A 554 -13.66 -15.38 -1.07
C THR A 554 -12.42 -16.25 -1.24
N ALA A 555 -11.57 -15.89 -2.20
CA ALA A 555 -10.33 -16.59 -2.47
C ALA A 555 -9.19 -15.59 -2.68
N MET A 556 -7.98 -15.97 -2.26
CA MET A 556 -6.72 -15.29 -2.60
C MET A 556 -5.76 -16.23 -3.31
#